data_AF-A0A2N6PWN6-F1
#
_entry.id   AF-A0A2N6PWN6-F1
#
_cell.length_a   1.000
_cell.length_b   1.000
_cell.length_c   1.000
_cell.angle_alpha   90.00
_cell.angle_beta   90.00
_cell.angle_gamma   90.00
#
_symmetry.space_group_name_H-M   'P 1'
#
loop_
_entity.id
_entity.type
_entity.pdbx_description
1 polymer ?
#
loop_
_entity_poly.entity_id
_entity_poly.type
_entity_poly.pdbx_seq_one_letter_code
_entity_poly.pdbx_strand_id
1 'polypeptide(L)' 'MTHLTTLADSPERRDVATLADAWRRGLGRVVTLPCRGTYVRQIGPHALLVTDEVRSDAAAYRAALDSFGRGPSERPSRA' A
#
# COMPACT_ATOMS: atom_id res chain seq x y z
N MET A 1 14.07 -4.60 12.86
CA MET A 1 14.93 -3.54 13.41
C MET A 1 14.06 -2.32 13.61
N THR A 2 13.41 -2.23 14.77
CA THR A 2 12.47 -1.15 15.09
C THR A 2 13.28 0.10 15.35
N HIS A 3 13.25 1.07 14.41
CA HIS A 3 13.92 2.34 14.61
C HIS A 3 13.17 3.05 15.75
N LEU A 4 13.79 3.19 16.92
CA LEU A 4 13.27 4.05 17.98
C LEU A 4 13.48 5.49 17.51
N THR A 5 12.61 5.99 16.64
CA THR A 5 12.52 7.41 16.36
C THR A 5 12.02 8.08 17.62
N THR A 6 12.76 9.08 18.10
CA THR A 6 12.23 9.96 19.14
C THR A 6 10.94 10.61 18.60
N LEU A 7 10.01 11.01 19.47
CA LEU A 7 8.76 11.63 19.02
C LEU A 7 9.01 12.87 18.14
N ALA A 8 10.12 13.59 18.39
CA ALA A 8 10.57 14.71 17.58
C ALA A 8 11.01 14.29 16.16
N ASP A 9 11.51 13.06 15.99
CA ASP A 9 12.00 12.51 14.72
C ASP A 9 10.92 11.76 13.92
N SER A 10 9.69 11.64 14.45
CA SER A 10 8.60 11.07 13.65
C SER A 10 8.29 11.96 12.45
N PRO A 11 8.09 11.40 11.25
CA PRO A 11 7.88 12.20 10.04
C PRO A 11 6.66 13.11 10.18
N GLU A 12 5.60 12.65 10.83
CA GLU A 12 4.40 13.44 11.09
C GLU A 12 4.64 14.62 12.03
N ARG A 13 5.55 14.51 13.00
CA ARG A 13 5.87 15.60 13.94
C ARG A 13 6.83 16.59 13.33
N ARG A 14 7.82 16.11 12.57
CA ARG A 14 8.71 16.96 11.80
C ARG A 14 7.94 17.78 10.76
N ASP A 15 6.96 17.17 10.11
CA ASP A 15 6.26 17.72 8.95
C ASP A 15 4.80 18.12 9.28
N VAL A 16 4.53 18.46 10.55
CA VAL A 16 3.18 18.62 11.11
C VAL A 16 2.33 19.69 10.43
N ALA A 17 2.91 20.83 10.07
CA ALA A 17 2.20 21.89 9.37
C ALA A 17 1.67 21.40 8.01
N THR A 18 2.50 20.64 7.30
CA THR A 18 2.18 20.08 5.98
C THR A 18 1.16 18.94 6.06
N LEU A 19 1.27 18.06 7.06
CA LEU A 19 0.26 17.03 7.33
C LEU A 19 -1.11 17.65 7.63
N ALA A 20 -1.14 18.72 8.42
CA ALA A 20 -2.38 19.43 8.75
C ALA A 20 -3.04 20.06 7.52
N ASP A 21 -2.25 20.68 6.63
CA ASP A 21 -2.77 21.18 5.34
C ASP A 21 -3.30 20.06 4.44
N ALA A 22 -2.69 18.87 4.44
CA ALA A 22 -3.19 17.73 3.67
C ALA A 22 -4.56 17.23 4.21
N TRP A 23 -4.71 17.13 5.53
CA TRP A 23 -5.99 16.79 6.15
C TRP A 23 -7.07 17.84 5.89
N ARG A 24 -6.75 19.13 5.97
CA ARG A 24 -7.70 20.21 5.62
C ARG A 24 -8.21 20.10 4.18
N ARG A 25 -7.38 19.58 3.27
CA ARG A 25 -7.73 19.33 1.87
C ARG A 25 -8.45 17.99 1.64
N GLY A 26 -8.77 17.24 2.69
CA GLY A 26 -9.55 16.01 2.61
C GLY A 26 -8.73 14.71 2.57
N LEU A 27 -7.42 14.76 2.83
CA LEU A 27 -6.64 13.54 3.01
C LEU A 27 -7.19 12.75 4.21
N GLY A 28 -7.81 11.60 3.96
CA GLY A 28 -8.33 10.72 5.01
C GLY A 28 -7.32 9.69 5.53
N ARG A 29 -6.33 9.30 4.73
CA ARG A 29 -5.39 8.22 5.09
C ARG A 29 -4.09 8.29 4.31
N VAL A 30 -2.96 8.14 5.00
CA VAL A 30 -1.64 7.87 4.39
C VAL A 30 -1.40 6.36 4.44
N VAL A 31 -0.97 5.76 3.32
CA VAL A 31 -0.61 4.33 3.24
C VAL A 31 0.82 4.24 2.73
N THR A 32 1.75 3.85 3.59
CA THR A 32 3.16 3.64 3.23
C THR A 32 3.41 2.15 2.97
N LEU A 33 3.98 1.81 1.81
CA LEU A 33 4.30 0.42 1.42
C LEU A 33 5.83 0.20 1.43
N PRO A 34 6.39 -0.41 2.48
CA PRO A 34 7.82 -0.71 2.55
C PRO A 34 8.11 -2.07 1.90
N CYS A 35 8.22 -2.11 0.57
CA CYS A 35 8.37 -3.39 -0.14
C CYS A 35 9.84 -3.87 -0.15
N ARG A 36 10.08 -4.96 0.59
CA ARG A 36 11.18 -5.94 0.41
C ARG A 36 10.56 -7.34 0.56
N GLY A 37 10.97 -8.32 -0.25
CA GLY A 37 10.41 -9.69 -0.25
C GLY A 37 9.18 -9.87 -1.15
N THR A 38 8.51 -11.02 -1.13
CA THR A 38 7.40 -11.33 -2.04
C THR A 38 6.03 -10.91 -1.50
N TYR A 39 5.27 -10.11 -2.25
CA TYR A 39 3.90 -9.69 -1.92
C TYR A 39 3.02 -9.60 -3.17
N VAL A 40 1.76 -10.02 -3.05
CA VAL A 40 0.72 -9.95 -4.09
C VAL A 40 -0.63 -9.66 -3.44
N ARG A 41 -1.37 -8.67 -3.91
CA ARG A 41 -2.72 -8.32 -3.42
C ARG A 41 -3.53 -7.60 -4.48
N GLN A 42 -4.79 -7.97 -4.66
CA GLN A 42 -5.72 -7.19 -5.48
C GLN A 42 -6.16 -5.92 -4.73
N ILE A 43 -6.07 -4.76 -5.39
CA ILE A 43 -6.48 -3.44 -4.90
C ILE A 43 -7.60 -2.88 -5.79
N GLY A 44 -8.83 -3.31 -5.52
CA GLY A 44 -10.01 -2.97 -6.33
C GLY A 44 -10.23 -3.94 -7.51
N PRO A 45 -11.29 -3.72 -8.32
CA PRO A 45 -11.70 -4.68 -9.35
C PRO A 45 -10.72 -4.81 -10.51
N HIS A 46 -9.77 -3.89 -10.65
CA HIS A 46 -8.92 -3.76 -11.84
C HIS A 46 -7.42 -3.62 -11.54
N ALA A 47 -6.96 -3.87 -10.31
CA ALA A 47 -5.55 -3.68 -9.99
C ALA A 47 -5.00 -4.75 -9.05
N LEU A 48 -3.77 -5.19 -9.33
CA LEU A 48 -3.01 -6.13 -8.52
C LEU A 48 -1.71 -5.44 -8.09
N LEU A 49 -1.57 -5.21 -6.79
CA LEU A 49 -0.36 -4.77 -6.15
C LEU A 49 0.58 -5.98 -5.97
N VAL A 50 1.80 -5.89 -6.50
CA VAL A 50 2.85 -6.89 -6.28
C VAL A 50 4.14 -6.22 -5.83
N THR A 51 5.01 -6.94 -5.13
CA THR A 51 6.41 -6.48 -4.94
C THR A 51 7.24 -6.67 -6.20
N ASP A 52 8.38 -5.99 -6.23
CA ASP A 52 9.36 -6.09 -7.32
C ASP A 52 9.93 -7.50 -7.43
N GLU A 53 10.23 -8.14 -6.30
CA GLU A 53 10.75 -9.48 -6.24
C GLU A 53 9.79 -10.49 -6.91
N VAL A 54 8.48 -10.36 -6.69
CA VAL A 54 7.47 -11.21 -7.37
C VAL A 54 7.42 -10.91 -8.86
N ARG A 55 7.45 -9.64 -9.25
CA ARG A 55 7.36 -9.24 -10.65
C ARG A 55 8.58 -9.71 -11.46
N SER A 56 9.75 -9.75 -10.83
CA SER A 56 11.02 -10.14 -11.45
C SER A 56 11.16 -11.66 -11.65
N ASP A 57 10.43 -12.48 -10.88
CA ASP A 57 10.38 -13.93 -11.02
C ASP A 57 9.21 -14.35 -11.94
N ALA A 58 9.52 -14.92 -13.10
CA ALA A 58 8.52 -15.29 -14.10
C ALA A 58 7.52 -16.34 -13.62
N ALA A 59 7.88 -17.24 -12.70
CA ALA A 59 6.97 -18.23 -12.15
C ALA A 59 6.07 -17.60 -11.08
N ALA A 60 6.65 -16.79 -10.19
CA ALA A 60 5.90 -16.08 -9.16
C ALA A 60 4.92 -15.07 -9.75
N TYR A 61 5.34 -14.33 -10.78
CA TYR A 61 4.48 -13.35 -11.45
C TYR A 61 3.30 -14.01 -12.17
N ARG A 62 3.51 -15.16 -12.82
CA ARG A 62 2.41 -15.93 -13.44
C ARG A 62 1.41 -16.40 -12.39
N ALA A 63 1.88 -16.98 -11.29
CA ALA A 63 1.01 -17.37 -10.19
C ALA A 63 0.23 -16.17 -9.60
N ALA A 64 0.85 -14.99 -9.53
CA ALA A 64 0.20 -13.75 -9.09
C ALA A 64 -0.93 -13.34 -10.05
N LEU A 65 -0.68 -13.36 -11.37
CA LEU A 65 -1.68 -13.04 -12.39
C LEU A 65 -2.85 -14.04 -12.40
N ASP A 66 -2.55 -15.34 -12.29
CA ASP A 66 -3.58 -16.38 -12.25
C ASP A 66 -4.52 -16.26 -11.05
N SER A 67 -4.03 -15.66 -9.96
CA SER A 67 -4.83 -15.41 -8.75
C SER A 67 -5.83 -14.26 -8.90
N PHE A 68 -5.64 -13.35 -9.88
CA PHE A 68 -6.48 -12.16 -10.04
C PHE A 68 -7.92 -12.52 -10.42
N GLY A 69 -8.89 -11.93 -9.71
CA GLY A 69 -10.32 -12.25 -9.91
C GLY A 69 -10.78 -13.59 -9.34
N ARG A 70 -9.89 -14.36 -8.68
CA ARG A 70 -10.25 -15.60 -7.97
C ARG A 70 -10.49 -15.41 -6.45
N GLY A 71 -10.36 -14.18 -5.93
CA GLY A 71 -10.63 -13.78 -4.54
C GLY A 71 -11.94 -12.99 -4.35
N PRO A 72 -12.48 -12.84 -3.12
CA PRO A 72 -13.89 -12.53 -2.90
C PRO A 72 -14.27 -11.13 -3.40
N SER A 73 -15.37 -11.07 -4.17
CA SER A 73 -16.02 -9.84 -4.64
C SER A 73 -16.22 -8.83 -3.51
N GLU A 74 -15.52 -7.71 -3.55
CA GLU A 74 -15.89 -6.53 -2.78
C GLU A 74 -17.00 -5.81 -3.55
N ARG A 75 -18.22 -5.82 -3.00
CA ARG A 75 -19.39 -5.11 -3.56
C ARG A 75 -19.05 -3.62 -3.73
N PRO A 76 -19.49 -2.96 -4.82
CA PRO A 76 -19.23 -1.53 -4.99
C PRO A 76 -19.90 -0.73 -3.87
N SER A 77 -19.11 0.03 -3.11
CA SER A 77 -19.62 1.05 -2.19
C SER A 77 -20.30 2.12 -3.04
N ARG A 78 -21.62 2.24 -2.90
CA ARG A 78 -22.45 3.22 -3.59
C ARG A 78 -22.15 4.62 -3.04
N ALA A 79 -22.19 5.61 -3.94
CA ALA A 79 -21.95 7.03 -3.73
C ALA A 79 -22.76 7.66 -2.60
#